data_AF-A0A937VVI6-F1
#
_entry.id   AF-A0A937VVI6-F1
#
_cell.length_a   1.000
_cell.length_b   1.000
_cell.length_c   1.000
_cell.angle_alpha   90.00
_cell.angle_beta   90.00
_cell.angle_gamma   90.00
#
_symmetry.space_group_name_H-M   'P 1'
#
loop_
_entity.id
_entity.type
_entity.pdbx_description
1 polymer ?
#
loop_
_entity_poly.entity_id
_entity_poly.type
_entity_poly.pdbx_seq_one_letter_code
_entity_poly.pdbx_strand_id
1 'polypeptide(L)'
;MTSLLMELSPVRKNKISLSDYDYQKDIENRLLMSQFTSTDLEVLEEILYSSLQIPVKKLSKTLEIEEQKVFLSLEKLAKTDLLTYTEETVSVDKEMRKYFEAQIQKFDEDFVPGMDFLQSLLRKVPIHILPTWYSIPRTSNNIFDSLIEKYMLTPQIFQRYLMEINFGDPILKNIVDDVYNSEDLEVSAEDLIKKYQLTKEQFEEYMLHLEFNFVCCLGYKKTNDEWHEKITPFHEWKEYVYYLRETDVKGLKNEKQISPKRPNDYSFVQDMAVILEKAKKQPLAMERTEEGYLIPQRKVLQTLLPMFSELQFEVSELEKYIHNLIAKIQLIKLADVTEKKLTLNDRAHEWLEMRLESRAMFLYRHPLNKPINLGHAEPIYNEKSLREAEKSVFRALNKGWVVFDDFFKGICIPLNDEGIITLKRTGRNWKYALPDYSEEEKTYLRKVVLEWLFEAGIVQTGQINGKDCFRVTSIGHSLFAR
;
A
#
# COMPACT_ATOMS: atom_id res chain seq x y z
N MET A 1 0.78 -10.80 -4.66
CA MET A 1 1.50 -10.46 -3.41
C MET A 1 2.60 -11.47 -3.18
N THR A 2 3.66 -11.46 -3.98
CA THR A 2 4.75 -12.43 -3.87
C THR A 2 6.08 -11.75 -4.11
N SER A 3 7.03 -12.06 -3.21
CA SER A 3 8.46 -11.76 -3.26
C SER A 3 8.88 -10.30 -3.04
N LEU A 4 8.89 -9.88 -1.78
CA LEU A 4 9.89 -8.92 -1.29
C LEU A 4 10.76 -9.68 -0.28
N LEU A 5 11.90 -10.17 -0.78
CA LEU A 5 12.95 -10.81 0.01
C LEU A 5 13.59 -9.77 0.93
N MET A 6 13.22 -9.77 2.20
CA MET A 6 14.09 -9.31 3.28
C MET A 6 14.75 -10.53 3.91
N GLU A 7 16.05 -10.40 4.21
CA GLU A 7 16.85 -11.41 4.89
C GLU A 7 16.08 -12.06 6.04
N LEU A 8 16.11 -13.39 6.09
CA LEU A 8 15.45 -14.21 7.11
C LEU A 8 15.93 -13.77 8.50
N SER A 9 15.20 -12.84 9.10
CA SER A 9 15.30 -12.57 10.53
C SER A 9 14.92 -13.87 11.25
N PRO A 10 15.66 -14.26 12.31
CA PRO A 10 15.31 -15.46 13.06
C PRO A 10 13.86 -15.34 13.51
N VAL A 11 13.04 -16.34 13.17
CA VAL A 11 11.61 -16.43 13.51
C VAL A 11 11.44 -16.00 14.97
N ARG A 12 10.81 -14.84 15.19
CA ARG A 12 10.59 -14.34 16.54
C ARG A 12 9.52 -15.22 17.18
N LYS A 13 9.86 -15.91 18.27
CA LYS A 13 8.83 -16.54 19.11
C LYS A 13 7.86 -15.46 19.55
N ASN A 14 6.57 -15.67 19.28
CA ASN A 14 5.52 -14.84 19.83
C ASN A 14 5.63 -14.87 21.37
N LYS A 15 5.66 -13.68 22.00
CA LYS A 15 5.82 -13.52 23.45
C LYS A 15 4.50 -13.26 24.18
N ILE A 16 3.40 -13.14 23.43
CA ILE A 16 2.08 -12.92 23.98
C ILE A 16 1.62 -14.21 24.66
N SER A 17 1.32 -14.11 25.94
CA SER A 17 0.82 -15.22 26.76
C SER A 17 -0.47 -14.83 27.43
N LEU A 18 -1.60 -15.44 27.03
CA LEU A 18 -2.91 -15.08 27.59
C LEU A 18 -2.98 -15.25 29.11
N SER A 19 -2.14 -16.14 29.68
CA SER A 19 -2.00 -16.34 31.12
C SER A 19 -1.54 -15.12 31.93
N ASP A 20 -1.03 -14.06 31.28
CA ASP A 20 -0.56 -12.86 31.99
C ASP A 20 -1.69 -11.89 32.37
N TYR A 21 -2.95 -12.23 32.06
CA TYR A 21 -4.17 -11.58 32.56
C TYR A 21 -5.31 -12.61 32.71
N ASP A 22 -6.46 -12.20 33.25
CA ASP A 22 -7.63 -13.08 33.41
C ASP A 22 -8.37 -13.30 32.07
N TYR A 23 -7.73 -14.05 31.18
CA TYR A 23 -8.28 -14.32 29.86
C TYR A 23 -9.47 -15.27 29.90
N GLN A 24 -9.57 -16.14 30.91
CA GLN A 24 -10.73 -17.01 31.08
C GLN A 24 -11.99 -16.19 31.31
N LYS A 25 -11.93 -15.17 32.18
CA LYS A 25 -13.07 -14.27 32.37
C LYS A 25 -13.40 -13.46 31.11
N ASP A 26 -12.40 -13.05 30.31
CA ASP A 26 -12.64 -12.40 29.01
C ASP A 26 -13.38 -13.35 28.05
N ILE A 27 -12.96 -14.62 27.96
CA ILE A 27 -13.65 -15.64 27.16
C ILE A 27 -15.09 -15.83 27.65
N GLU A 28 -15.30 -16.06 28.94
CA GLU A 28 -16.65 -16.25 29.52
C GLU A 28 -17.59 -15.09 29.17
N ASN A 29 -17.10 -13.86 29.29
CA ASN A 29 -17.88 -12.67 28.95
C ASN A 29 -18.15 -12.59 27.44
N ARG A 30 -17.19 -12.89 26.57
CA ARG A 30 -17.38 -12.93 25.11
C ARG A 30 -18.41 -13.97 24.69
N LEU A 31 -18.35 -15.16 25.29
CA LEU A 31 -19.32 -16.24 25.04
C LEU A 31 -20.74 -15.80 25.40
N LEU A 32 -20.91 -15.14 26.56
CA LEU A 32 -22.21 -14.59 26.95
C LEU A 32 -22.67 -13.49 25.99
N MET A 33 -21.79 -12.56 25.62
CA MET A 33 -22.11 -11.47 24.69
C MET A 33 -22.47 -11.96 23.29
N SER A 34 -21.88 -13.06 22.81
CA SER A 34 -22.23 -13.65 21.52
C SER A 34 -23.68 -14.15 21.44
N GLN A 35 -24.34 -14.30 22.59
CA GLN A 35 -25.74 -14.74 22.70
C GLN A 35 -26.71 -13.57 22.97
N PHE A 36 -26.23 -12.33 23.00
CA PHE A 36 -27.07 -11.18 23.29
C PHE A 36 -27.96 -10.83 22.10
N THR A 37 -29.23 -10.61 22.42
CA THR A 37 -30.22 -10.07 21.47
C THR A 37 -30.06 -8.55 21.36
N SER A 38 -30.69 -7.95 20.36
CA SER A 38 -30.75 -6.48 20.25
C SER A 38 -31.29 -5.81 21.53
N THR A 39 -32.31 -6.41 22.17
CA THR A 39 -32.83 -5.92 23.46
C THR A 39 -31.81 -6.04 24.60
N ASP A 40 -31.04 -7.13 24.66
CA ASP A 40 -30.01 -7.28 25.70
C ASP A 40 -28.92 -6.21 25.55
N LEU A 41 -28.56 -5.85 24.31
CA LEU A 41 -27.59 -4.81 24.00
C LEU A 41 -28.11 -3.41 24.31
N GLU A 42 -29.38 -3.11 24.01
CA GLU A 42 -30.03 -1.85 24.37
C GLU A 42 -30.07 -1.66 25.90
N VAL A 43 -30.41 -2.72 26.65
CA VAL A 43 -30.37 -2.71 28.11
C VAL A 43 -28.95 -2.50 28.63
N LEU A 44 -27.97 -3.21 28.06
CA LEU A 44 -26.56 -3.02 28.41
C LEU A 44 -26.11 -1.58 28.16
N GLU A 45 -26.42 -1.02 26.99
CA GLU A 45 -26.03 0.33 26.59
C GLU A 45 -26.56 1.38 27.58
N GLU A 46 -27.86 1.31 27.92
CA GLU A 46 -28.47 2.21 28.89
C GLU A 46 -27.83 2.09 30.28
N ILE A 47 -27.45 0.87 30.70
CA ILE A 47 -26.73 0.63 31.97
C ILE A 47 -25.34 1.27 31.93
N LEU A 48 -24.62 1.13 30.81
CA LEU A 48 -23.27 1.66 30.64
C LEU A 48 -23.22 3.18 30.54
N TYR A 49 -24.32 3.85 30.17
CA TYR A 49 -24.38 5.32 30.14
C TYR A 49 -25.14 5.95 31.32
N SER A 50 -25.78 5.13 32.16
CA SER A 50 -26.47 5.57 33.37
C SER A 50 -25.56 5.71 34.59
N SER A 51 -26.12 6.17 35.72
CA SER A 51 -25.47 6.18 37.03
C SER A 51 -25.17 4.76 37.53
N LEU A 52 -24.24 4.60 38.48
CA LEU A 52 -23.89 3.30 39.07
C LEU A 52 -25.06 2.63 39.80
N GLN A 53 -26.08 3.39 40.18
CA GLN A 53 -27.34 2.88 40.71
C GLN A 53 -28.48 3.35 39.83
N ILE A 54 -29.34 2.44 39.40
CA ILE A 54 -30.40 2.71 38.43
C ILE A 54 -31.69 2.05 38.90
N PRO A 55 -32.80 2.79 39.05
CA PRO A 55 -34.10 2.18 39.30
C PRO A 55 -34.55 1.33 38.10
N VAL A 56 -35.01 0.10 38.31
CA VAL A 56 -35.47 -0.80 37.22
C VAL A 56 -36.61 -0.15 36.43
N LYS A 57 -37.53 0.53 37.12
CA LYS A 57 -38.61 1.30 36.51
C LYS A 57 -38.12 2.41 35.56
N LYS A 58 -36.94 2.96 35.81
CA LYS A 58 -36.32 3.95 34.94
C LYS A 58 -35.84 3.28 33.65
N LEU A 59 -35.16 2.14 33.74
CA LEU A 59 -34.70 1.38 32.57
C LEU A 59 -35.88 0.99 31.66
N SER A 60 -36.94 0.40 32.24
CA SER A 60 -38.14 0.01 31.49
C SER A 60 -38.81 1.21 30.80
N LYS A 61 -38.89 2.37 31.47
CA LYS A 61 -39.43 3.59 30.87
C LYS A 61 -38.55 4.17 29.77
N THR A 62 -37.23 4.23 29.95
CA THR A 62 -36.32 4.80 28.95
C THR A 62 -36.30 3.95 27.69
N LEU A 63 -36.29 2.62 27.83
CA LEU A 63 -36.19 1.68 26.72
C LEU A 63 -37.55 1.32 26.11
N GLU A 64 -38.66 1.83 26.65
CA GLU A 64 -40.03 1.53 26.22
C GLU A 64 -40.36 0.02 26.15
N ILE A 65 -39.75 -0.78 27.02
CA ILE A 65 -39.97 -2.23 27.12
C ILE A 65 -40.55 -2.64 28.48
N GLU A 66 -41.26 -3.76 28.50
CA GLU A 66 -41.82 -4.33 29.72
C GLU A 66 -40.75 -4.68 30.75
N GLU A 67 -41.01 -4.41 32.03
CA GLU A 67 -40.09 -4.72 33.14
C GLU A 67 -39.64 -6.19 33.12
N GLN A 68 -40.50 -7.13 32.74
CA GLN A 68 -40.15 -8.55 32.61
C GLN A 68 -39.02 -8.79 31.60
N LYS A 69 -39.03 -8.09 30.45
CA LYS A 69 -37.95 -8.20 29.46
C LYS A 69 -36.65 -7.61 29.99
N VAL A 70 -36.72 -6.48 30.71
CA VAL A 70 -35.56 -5.90 31.39
C VAL A 70 -34.96 -6.89 32.39
N PHE A 71 -35.79 -7.54 33.22
CA PHE A 71 -35.31 -8.53 34.18
C PHE A 71 -34.62 -9.73 33.52
N LEU A 72 -35.13 -10.23 32.38
CA LEU A 72 -34.48 -11.30 31.62
C LEU A 72 -33.08 -10.88 31.14
N SER A 73 -32.93 -9.65 30.63
CA SER A 73 -31.62 -9.13 30.24
C SER A 73 -30.70 -8.90 31.45
N LEU A 74 -31.22 -8.36 32.56
CA LEU A 74 -30.47 -8.18 33.81
C LEU A 74 -29.97 -9.51 34.39
N GLU A 75 -30.76 -10.59 34.29
CA GLU A 75 -30.34 -11.92 34.72
C GLU A 75 -29.15 -12.44 33.91
N LYS A 76 -29.14 -12.21 32.59
CA LYS A 76 -27.99 -12.56 31.74
C LYS A 76 -26.77 -11.70 32.10
N LEU A 77 -26.95 -10.39 32.22
CA LEU A 77 -25.88 -9.42 32.52
C LEU A 77 -25.28 -9.63 33.93
N ALA A 78 -26.07 -10.10 34.90
CA ALA A 78 -25.55 -10.40 36.23
C ALA A 78 -24.52 -11.54 36.23
N LYS A 79 -24.56 -12.46 35.25
CA LYS A 79 -23.60 -13.57 35.13
C LYS A 79 -22.19 -13.11 34.75
N THR A 80 -22.03 -11.89 34.26
CA THR A 80 -20.73 -11.33 33.87
C THR A 80 -20.04 -10.58 35.01
N ASP A 81 -20.66 -10.55 36.20
CA ASP A 81 -20.27 -9.70 37.34
C ASP A 81 -20.32 -8.18 37.05
N LEU A 82 -20.91 -7.76 35.92
CA LEU A 82 -21.11 -6.35 35.60
C LEU A 82 -22.05 -5.65 36.59
N LEU A 83 -23.07 -6.36 37.06
CA LEU A 83 -24.10 -5.78 37.90
C LEU A 83 -24.66 -6.77 38.91
N THR A 84 -25.24 -6.21 39.96
CA THR A 84 -26.17 -6.88 40.87
C THR A 84 -27.50 -6.14 40.81
N TYR A 85 -28.62 -6.84 41.02
CA TYR A 85 -29.93 -6.20 40.95
C TYR A 85 -30.89 -6.74 42.01
N THR A 86 -31.83 -5.88 42.39
CA THR A 86 -33.02 -6.19 43.19
C THR A 86 -34.26 -5.90 42.34
N GLU A 87 -35.45 -6.13 42.89
CA GLU A 87 -36.71 -5.78 42.21
C GLU A 87 -36.81 -4.27 41.87
N GLU A 88 -36.13 -3.40 42.63
CA GLU A 88 -36.26 -1.95 42.47
C GLU A 88 -35.03 -1.30 41.84
N THR A 89 -33.83 -1.84 42.07
CA THR A 89 -32.56 -1.15 41.74
C THR A 89 -31.51 -2.08 41.15
N VAL A 90 -30.78 -1.58 40.16
CA VAL A 90 -29.57 -2.18 39.58
C VAL A 90 -28.36 -1.42 40.12
N SER A 91 -27.34 -2.16 40.58
CA SER A 91 -26.04 -1.63 41.01
C SER A 91 -24.94 -2.15 40.09
N VAL A 92 -24.18 -1.25 39.47
CA VAL A 92 -23.19 -1.54 38.43
C VAL A 92 -21.77 -1.52 39.01
N ASP A 93 -20.97 -2.54 38.71
CA ASP A 93 -19.56 -2.58 39.03
C ASP A 93 -18.75 -1.63 38.13
N LYS A 94 -17.92 -0.80 38.75
CA LYS A 94 -17.20 0.28 38.06
C LYS A 94 -16.07 -0.24 37.18
N GLU A 95 -15.42 -1.35 37.53
CA GLU A 95 -14.32 -1.89 36.74
C GLU A 95 -14.85 -2.68 35.56
N MET A 96 -15.84 -3.54 35.79
CA MET A 96 -16.53 -4.28 34.73
C MET A 96 -17.25 -3.35 33.75
N ARG A 97 -17.82 -2.23 34.22
CA ARG A 97 -18.39 -1.21 33.33
C ARG A 97 -17.38 -0.74 32.27
N LYS A 98 -16.12 -0.49 32.64
CA LYS A 98 -15.08 -0.07 31.67
C LYS A 98 -14.76 -1.18 30.66
N TYR A 99 -14.78 -2.44 31.09
CA TYR A 99 -14.59 -3.57 30.19
C TYR A 99 -15.73 -3.63 29.16
N PHE A 100 -16.98 -3.51 29.61
CA PHE A 100 -18.16 -3.56 28.73
C PHE A 100 -18.31 -2.30 27.86
N GLU A 101 -17.92 -1.11 28.33
CA GLU A 101 -17.81 0.12 27.52
C GLU A 101 -16.88 -0.08 26.31
N ALA A 102 -15.83 -0.91 26.44
CA ALA A 102 -14.95 -1.24 25.34
C ALA A 102 -15.49 -2.39 24.45
N GLN A 103 -16.20 -3.37 25.03
CA GLN A 103 -16.75 -4.49 24.25
C GLN A 103 -18.01 -4.13 23.46
N ILE A 104 -18.88 -3.28 24.01
CA ILE A 104 -20.15 -2.92 23.37
C ILE A 104 -19.95 -2.22 22.03
N GLN A 105 -18.81 -1.53 21.85
CA GLN A 105 -18.43 -0.90 20.59
C GLN A 105 -18.41 -1.90 19.42
N LYS A 106 -18.15 -3.19 19.67
CA LYS A 106 -18.17 -4.23 18.63
C LYS A 106 -19.55 -4.48 18.03
N PHE A 107 -20.60 -4.02 18.70
CA PHE A 107 -22.02 -4.12 18.32
C PHE A 107 -22.56 -2.77 17.80
N ASP A 108 -21.69 -1.89 17.31
CA ASP A 108 -22.10 -0.74 16.51
C ASP A 108 -22.19 -1.18 15.03
N GLU A 109 -23.21 -0.74 14.31
CA GLU A 109 -23.36 -1.03 12.87
C GLU A 109 -22.18 -0.45 12.06
N ASP A 110 -21.64 0.69 12.50
CA ASP A 110 -20.48 1.36 11.92
C ASP A 110 -19.16 0.93 12.57
N PHE A 111 -19.17 -0.14 13.38
CA PHE A 111 -17.96 -0.60 14.06
C PHE A 111 -16.86 -0.99 13.08
N VAL A 112 -15.71 -0.33 13.26
CA VAL A 112 -14.45 -0.68 12.61
C VAL A 112 -13.37 -0.93 13.66
N PRO A 113 -12.67 -2.08 13.63
CA PRO A 113 -11.62 -2.38 14.60
C PRO A 113 -10.33 -1.61 14.25
N GLY A 114 -10.30 -0.30 14.53
CA GLY A 114 -9.14 0.56 14.27
C GLY A 114 -8.20 0.73 15.46
N MET A 115 -7.31 1.72 15.39
CA MET A 115 -6.30 1.97 16.43
C MET A 115 -6.89 2.24 17.83
N ASP A 116 -8.04 2.92 17.92
CA ASP A 116 -8.69 3.20 19.21
C ASP A 116 -9.22 1.91 19.88
N PHE A 117 -9.72 0.97 19.07
CA PHE A 117 -10.10 -0.36 19.54
C PHE A 117 -8.87 -1.14 20.04
N LEU A 118 -7.77 -1.14 19.27
CA LEU A 118 -6.52 -1.80 19.68
C LEU A 118 -5.95 -1.19 20.98
N GLN A 119 -6.04 0.13 21.14
CA GLN A 119 -5.62 0.78 22.38
C GLN A 119 -6.48 0.32 23.57
N SER A 120 -7.79 0.16 23.37
CA SER A 120 -8.71 -0.31 24.39
C SER A 120 -8.48 -1.79 24.74
N LEU A 121 -8.18 -2.62 23.74
CA LEU A 121 -7.79 -4.02 23.92
C LEU A 121 -6.54 -4.15 24.82
N LEU A 122 -5.51 -3.34 24.57
CA LEU A 122 -4.27 -3.39 25.35
C LEU A 122 -4.45 -2.99 26.82
N ARG A 123 -5.48 -2.21 27.15
CA ARG A 123 -5.79 -1.83 28.54
C ARG A 123 -6.31 -3.00 29.38
N LYS A 124 -6.73 -4.11 28.76
CA LYS A 124 -7.11 -5.34 29.48
C LYS A 124 -5.92 -6.01 30.16
N VAL A 125 -4.71 -5.79 29.65
CA VAL A 125 -3.49 -6.42 30.12
C VAL A 125 -2.78 -5.48 31.08
N PRO A 126 -2.21 -5.97 32.20
CA PRO A 126 -1.45 -5.14 33.11
C PRO A 126 -0.32 -4.38 32.38
N ILE A 127 -0.24 -3.07 32.60
CA ILE A 127 0.63 -2.18 31.82
C ILE A 127 2.12 -2.58 31.82
N HIS A 128 2.59 -3.24 32.87
CA HIS A 128 3.98 -3.68 33.01
C HIS A 128 4.32 -4.95 32.19
N ILE A 129 3.31 -5.67 31.70
CA ILE A 129 3.45 -6.87 30.86
C ILE A 129 3.67 -6.48 29.39
N LEU A 130 2.97 -5.45 28.91
CA LEU A 130 3.00 -5.00 27.51
C LEU A 130 4.43 -4.78 26.96
N PRO A 131 5.37 -4.13 27.69
CA PRO A 131 6.74 -3.97 27.20
C PRO A 131 7.45 -5.32 26.96
N THR A 132 7.10 -6.36 27.71
CA THR A 132 7.68 -7.71 27.54
C THR A 132 7.11 -8.39 26.30
N TRP A 133 5.78 -8.40 26.14
CA TRP A 133 5.10 -8.98 24.97
C TRP A 133 5.61 -8.36 23.66
N TYR A 134 5.65 -7.03 23.61
CA TYR A 134 6.01 -6.30 22.40
C TYR A 134 7.47 -5.86 22.37
N SER A 135 8.29 -6.34 23.30
CA SER A 135 9.72 -6.04 23.40
C SER A 135 10.04 -4.53 23.27
N ILE A 136 9.24 -3.69 23.94
CA ILE A 136 9.40 -2.23 23.99
C ILE A 136 10.25 -1.89 25.22
N PRO A 137 11.08 -0.83 25.17
CA PRO A 137 11.79 -0.36 26.36
C PRO A 137 10.82 -0.04 27.50
N ARG A 138 11.11 -0.55 28.71
CA ARG A 138 10.31 -0.25 29.92
C ARG A 138 10.32 1.23 30.30
N THR A 139 11.29 1.99 29.78
CA THR A 139 11.42 3.43 29.95
C THR A 139 10.61 4.24 28.94
N SER A 140 9.80 3.60 28.09
CA SER A 140 8.96 4.33 27.14
C SER A 140 7.93 5.19 27.87
N ASN A 141 7.90 6.47 27.54
CA ASN A 141 6.93 7.42 28.08
C ASN A 141 5.51 7.18 27.53
N ASN A 142 5.40 6.53 26.37
CA ASN A 142 4.12 6.14 25.77
C ASN A 142 4.26 4.78 25.07
N ILE A 143 3.76 3.72 25.73
CA ILE A 143 3.81 2.34 25.22
C ILE A 143 3.11 2.23 23.86
N PHE A 144 1.99 2.93 23.67
CA PHE A 144 1.20 2.82 22.45
C PHE A 144 1.91 3.46 21.25
N ASP A 145 2.52 4.63 21.42
CA ASP A 145 3.31 5.26 20.36
C ASP A 145 4.51 4.37 19.98
N SER A 146 5.16 3.76 20.98
CA SER A 146 6.24 2.78 20.73
C SER A 146 5.77 1.51 20.01
N LEU A 147 4.53 1.07 20.22
CA LEU A 147 3.94 -0.04 19.45
C LEU A 147 3.77 0.37 17.98
N ILE A 148 3.21 1.55 17.74
CA ILE A 148 3.03 2.09 16.39
C ILE A 148 4.38 2.17 15.69
N GLU A 149 5.34 2.88 16.26
CA GLU A 149 6.68 3.05 15.69
C GLU A 149 7.35 1.73 15.31
N LYS A 150 7.19 0.72 16.17
CA LYS A 150 7.89 -0.56 16.01
C LYS A 150 7.17 -1.54 15.08
N TYR A 151 5.84 -1.53 15.05
CA TYR A 151 5.05 -2.58 14.41
C TYR A 151 4.08 -2.10 13.33
N MET A 152 3.60 -0.85 13.37
CA MET A 152 2.50 -0.40 12.52
C MET A 152 2.80 0.87 11.71
N LEU A 153 3.92 1.57 11.99
CA LEU A 153 4.19 2.91 11.49
C LEU A 153 4.12 3.02 9.98
N THR A 154 4.64 2.05 9.25
CA THR A 154 4.54 1.96 7.79
C THR A 154 3.93 0.63 7.38
N PRO A 155 3.26 0.55 6.22
CA PRO A 155 2.73 -0.71 5.72
C PRO A 155 3.79 -1.80 5.59
N GLN A 156 5.03 -1.44 5.23
CA GLN A 156 6.14 -2.38 5.10
C GLN A 156 6.58 -2.93 6.47
N ILE A 157 6.60 -2.10 7.51
CA ILE A 157 6.89 -2.55 8.88
C ILE A 157 5.82 -3.55 9.32
N PHE A 158 4.54 -3.24 9.09
CA PHE A 158 3.44 -4.12 9.49
C PHE A 158 3.42 -5.43 8.67
N GLN A 159 3.63 -5.36 7.35
CA GLN A 159 3.74 -6.54 6.50
C GLN A 159 4.88 -7.46 6.98
N ARG A 160 6.05 -6.91 7.29
CA ARG A 160 7.17 -7.68 7.83
C ARG A 160 6.80 -8.30 9.18
N TYR A 161 6.12 -7.54 10.04
CA TYR A 161 5.63 -8.06 11.31
C TYR A 161 4.73 -9.28 11.09
N LEU A 162 3.72 -9.19 10.21
CA LEU A 162 2.84 -10.32 9.86
C LEU A 162 3.63 -11.55 9.37
N MET A 163 4.65 -11.36 8.54
CA MET A 163 5.50 -12.44 8.02
C MET A 163 6.38 -13.10 9.09
N GLU A 164 6.75 -12.36 10.14
CA GLU A 164 7.61 -12.84 11.24
C GLU A 164 6.83 -13.54 12.35
N ILE A 165 5.49 -13.35 12.43
CA ILE A 165 4.66 -13.96 13.47
C ILE A 165 4.66 -15.48 13.32
N ASN A 166 4.89 -16.16 14.44
CA ASN A 166 4.72 -17.60 14.56
C ASN A 166 3.78 -17.91 15.72
N PHE A 167 2.60 -18.43 15.39
CA PHE A 167 1.56 -18.80 16.35
C PHE A 167 1.82 -20.14 17.05
N GLY A 168 2.74 -20.98 16.54
CA GLY A 168 2.92 -22.35 17.00
C GLY A 168 1.81 -23.30 16.55
N ASP A 169 0.55 -22.90 16.69
CA ASP A 169 -0.63 -23.62 16.21
C ASP A 169 -0.90 -23.30 14.71
N PRO A 170 -0.98 -24.32 13.83
CA PRO A 170 -1.28 -24.12 12.42
C PRO A 170 -2.70 -23.61 12.15
N ILE A 171 -3.68 -23.85 13.03
CA ILE A 171 -5.06 -23.40 12.83
C ILE A 171 -5.13 -21.86 12.84
N LEU A 172 -4.45 -21.21 13.79
CA LEU A 172 -4.36 -19.74 13.84
C LEU A 172 -3.84 -19.16 12.52
N LYS A 173 -2.79 -19.77 11.96
CA LYS A 173 -2.25 -19.36 10.67
C LYS A 173 -3.27 -19.54 9.54
N ASN A 174 -3.96 -20.69 9.51
CA ASN A 174 -4.94 -20.97 8.48
C ASN A 174 -6.15 -20.02 8.55
N ILE A 175 -6.58 -19.61 9.75
CA ILE A 175 -7.62 -18.59 9.93
C ILE A 175 -7.16 -17.26 9.33
N VAL A 176 -5.91 -16.85 9.58
CA VAL A 176 -5.34 -15.63 8.99
C VAL A 176 -5.33 -15.72 7.46
N ASP A 177 -4.91 -16.85 6.92
CA ASP A 177 -4.90 -17.08 5.47
C ASP A 177 -6.33 -17.01 4.89
N ASP A 178 -7.34 -17.57 5.56
CA ASP A 178 -8.74 -17.48 5.12
C ASP A 178 -9.24 -16.03 5.08
N VAL A 179 -8.97 -15.26 6.14
CA VAL A 179 -9.40 -13.86 6.22
C VAL A 179 -8.71 -13.02 5.16
N TYR A 180 -7.39 -13.12 5.00
CA TYR A 180 -6.62 -12.27 4.08
C TYR A 180 -6.82 -12.63 2.61
N ASN A 181 -7.26 -13.87 2.30
CA ASN A 181 -7.58 -14.30 0.95
C ASN A 181 -9.06 -14.12 0.58
N SER A 182 -9.93 -13.78 1.53
CA SER A 182 -11.32 -13.42 1.22
C SER A 182 -11.40 -12.11 0.41
N GLU A 183 -12.46 -11.97 -0.39
CA GLU A 183 -12.68 -10.81 -1.26
C GLU A 183 -12.80 -9.51 -0.44
N ASP A 184 -13.55 -9.57 0.66
CA ASP A 184 -13.83 -8.42 1.53
C ASP A 184 -12.96 -8.37 2.79
N LEU A 185 -11.90 -9.18 2.87
CA LEU A 185 -11.08 -9.28 4.09
C LEU A 185 -11.96 -9.51 5.34
N GLU A 186 -12.99 -10.33 5.19
CA GLU A 186 -14.04 -10.60 6.16
C GLU A 186 -14.51 -12.04 6.01
N VAL A 187 -14.57 -12.76 7.13
CA VAL A 187 -15.07 -14.15 7.20
C VAL A 187 -15.99 -14.29 8.41
N SER A 188 -17.03 -15.11 8.29
CA SER A 188 -17.95 -15.45 9.38
C SER A 188 -17.27 -16.36 10.42
N ALA A 189 -17.53 -16.12 11.70
CA ALA A 189 -17.07 -17.01 12.77
C ALA A 189 -17.66 -18.41 12.64
N GLU A 190 -18.93 -18.53 12.25
CA GLU A 190 -19.61 -19.82 12.07
C GLU A 190 -18.90 -20.70 11.03
N ASP A 191 -18.45 -20.08 9.93
CA ASP A 191 -17.72 -20.78 8.87
C ASP A 191 -16.36 -21.29 9.36
N LEU A 192 -15.63 -20.48 10.13
CA LEU A 192 -14.34 -20.87 10.69
C LEU A 192 -14.48 -21.97 11.75
N ILE A 193 -15.44 -21.82 12.67
CA ILE A 193 -15.75 -22.81 13.72
C ILE A 193 -16.05 -24.17 13.08
N LYS A 194 -16.91 -24.17 12.06
CA LYS A 194 -17.29 -25.38 11.32
C LYS A 194 -16.10 -25.97 10.53
N LYS A 195 -15.34 -25.12 9.83
CA LYS A 195 -14.21 -25.54 9.00
C LYS A 195 -13.10 -26.21 9.81
N TYR A 196 -12.77 -25.65 10.96
CA TYR A 196 -11.69 -26.12 11.83
C TYR A 196 -12.16 -27.00 12.99
N GLN A 197 -13.47 -27.30 13.07
CA GLN A 197 -14.09 -28.13 14.11
C GLN A 197 -13.78 -27.64 15.53
N LEU A 198 -13.84 -26.32 15.73
CA LEU A 198 -13.52 -25.69 17.00
C LEU A 198 -14.73 -25.73 17.94
N THR A 199 -14.48 -25.80 19.25
CA THR A 199 -15.51 -25.35 20.21
C THR A 199 -15.57 -23.83 20.21
N LYS A 200 -16.66 -23.27 20.73
CA LYS A 200 -16.82 -21.82 20.80
C LYS A 200 -15.76 -21.19 21.72
N GLU A 201 -15.42 -21.86 22.82
CA GLU A 201 -14.36 -21.46 23.75
C GLU A 201 -12.98 -21.43 23.05
N GLN A 202 -12.64 -22.48 22.31
CA GLN A 202 -11.38 -22.55 21.56
C GLN A 202 -11.29 -21.46 20.49
N PHE A 203 -12.41 -21.17 19.82
CA PHE A 203 -12.49 -20.08 18.87
C PHE A 203 -12.22 -18.73 19.54
N GLU A 204 -12.84 -18.43 20.68
CA GLU A 204 -12.59 -17.16 21.41
C GLU A 204 -11.14 -17.04 21.87
N GLU A 205 -10.53 -18.13 22.37
CA GLU A 205 -9.11 -18.16 22.73
C GLU A 205 -8.22 -17.86 21.52
N TYR A 206 -8.53 -18.43 20.36
CA TYR A 206 -7.82 -18.13 19.12
C TYR A 206 -8.01 -16.68 18.68
N MET A 207 -9.22 -16.13 18.80
CA MET A 207 -9.47 -14.72 18.47
C MET A 207 -8.67 -13.78 19.37
N LEU A 208 -8.55 -14.08 20.67
CA LEU A 208 -7.69 -13.33 21.58
C LEU A 208 -6.23 -13.34 21.13
N HIS A 209 -5.71 -14.50 20.74
CA HIS A 209 -4.36 -14.60 20.21
C HIS A 209 -4.16 -13.75 18.94
N LEU A 210 -5.12 -13.75 18.01
CA LEU A 210 -5.04 -12.94 16.80
C LEU A 210 -5.16 -11.44 17.09
N GLU A 211 -6.06 -11.05 18.00
CA GLU A 211 -6.31 -9.67 18.40
C GLU A 211 -5.07 -9.05 19.08
N PHE A 212 -4.46 -9.74 20.05
CA PHE A 212 -3.26 -9.23 20.72
C PHE A 212 -2.02 -9.24 19.81
N ASN A 213 -1.99 -10.09 18.78
CA ASN A 213 -0.98 -10.01 17.72
C ASN A 213 -1.34 -8.99 16.63
N PHE A 214 -2.40 -8.19 16.78
CA PHE A 214 -2.84 -7.17 15.81
C PHE A 214 -3.11 -7.73 14.40
N VAL A 215 -3.45 -9.02 14.27
CA VAL A 215 -3.59 -9.67 12.95
C VAL A 215 -5.01 -9.64 12.46
N CYS A 216 -5.93 -10.12 13.30
CA CYS A 216 -7.38 -10.14 13.05
C CYS A 216 -8.11 -9.69 14.32
N CYS A 217 -9.30 -9.12 14.13
CA CYS A 217 -10.17 -8.63 15.18
C CYS A 217 -11.55 -9.27 15.02
N LEU A 218 -12.16 -9.61 16.17
CA LEU A 218 -13.54 -10.07 16.23
C LEU A 218 -14.45 -8.85 16.38
N GLY A 219 -15.42 -8.72 15.48
CA GLY A 219 -16.51 -7.75 15.56
C GLY A 219 -17.86 -8.41 15.25
N TYR A 220 -18.93 -7.62 15.29
CA TYR A 220 -20.27 -8.11 14.95
C TYR A 220 -20.84 -7.34 13.77
N LYS A 221 -21.76 -7.97 13.05
CA LYS A 221 -22.52 -7.38 11.96
C LYS A 221 -23.98 -7.73 12.15
N LYS A 222 -24.82 -6.70 12.23
CA LYS A 222 -26.26 -6.89 12.33
C LYS A 222 -26.82 -7.32 10.98
N THR A 223 -27.54 -8.44 10.97
CA THR A 223 -28.31 -8.91 9.81
C THR A 223 -29.73 -9.15 10.29
N ASN A 224 -30.67 -8.32 9.84
CA ASN A 224 -32.02 -8.24 10.40
C ASN A 224 -31.97 -7.83 11.90
N ASP A 225 -32.43 -8.69 12.81
CA ASP A 225 -32.44 -8.47 14.26
C ASP A 225 -31.37 -9.29 15.01
N GLU A 226 -30.50 -9.99 14.29
CA GLU A 226 -29.46 -10.85 14.86
C GLU A 226 -28.05 -10.29 14.60
N TRP A 227 -27.18 -10.46 15.58
CA TRP A 227 -25.77 -10.06 15.50
C TRP A 227 -24.93 -11.28 15.18
N HIS A 228 -24.26 -11.25 14.02
CA HIS A 228 -23.37 -12.32 13.61
C HIS A 228 -21.91 -11.90 13.76
N GLU A 229 -21.09 -12.80 14.24
CA GLU A 229 -19.67 -12.58 14.44
C GLU A 229 -18.91 -12.62 13.12
N LYS A 230 -18.07 -11.60 12.93
CA LYS A 230 -17.18 -11.47 11.78
C LYS A 230 -15.74 -11.28 12.23
N ILE A 231 -14.82 -11.77 11.41
CA ILE A 231 -13.39 -11.65 11.62
C ILE A 231 -12.83 -10.83 10.47
N THR A 232 -12.14 -9.73 10.80
CA THR A 232 -11.48 -8.86 9.83
C THR A 232 -10.08 -8.49 10.32
N PRO A 233 -9.14 -8.07 9.45
CA PRO A 233 -7.97 -7.34 9.90
C PRO A 233 -8.37 -6.04 10.62
N PHE A 234 -7.42 -5.42 11.32
CA PHE A 234 -7.64 -4.09 11.86
C PHE A 234 -7.83 -3.06 10.72
N HIS A 235 -8.61 -2.03 10.98
CA HIS A 235 -9.20 -1.16 9.96
C HIS A 235 -8.17 -0.49 9.06
N GLU A 236 -7.13 0.14 9.62
CA GLU A 236 -6.20 0.94 8.82
C GLU A 236 -5.38 0.07 7.85
N TRP A 237 -5.07 -1.18 8.24
CA TRP A 237 -4.46 -2.13 7.31
C TRP A 237 -5.44 -2.65 6.26
N LYS A 238 -6.69 -2.94 6.64
CA LYS A 238 -7.74 -3.34 5.70
C LYS A 238 -7.92 -2.29 4.59
N GLU A 239 -8.02 -1.01 4.95
CA GLU A 239 -8.11 0.11 4.01
C GLU A 239 -6.91 0.18 3.06
N TYR A 240 -5.69 0.01 3.59
CA TYR A 240 -4.49 0.01 2.77
C TYR A 240 -4.47 -1.15 1.76
N VAL A 241 -4.88 -2.36 2.18
CA VAL A 241 -4.97 -3.52 1.29
C VAL A 241 -6.04 -3.31 0.23
N TYR A 242 -7.20 -2.75 0.58
CA TYR A 242 -8.23 -2.41 -0.40
C TYR A 242 -7.73 -1.40 -1.43
N TYR A 243 -7.09 -0.32 -0.99
CA TYR A 243 -6.48 0.64 -1.91
C TYR A 243 -5.52 -0.06 -2.89
N LEU A 244 -4.67 -0.99 -2.42
CA LEU A 244 -3.79 -1.75 -3.30
C LEU A 244 -4.52 -2.66 -4.29
N ARG A 245 -5.64 -3.28 -3.88
CA ARG A 245 -6.48 -4.14 -4.74
C ARG A 245 -7.21 -3.32 -5.80
N GLU A 246 -7.81 -2.19 -5.41
CA GLU A 246 -8.57 -1.31 -6.29
C GLU A 246 -7.68 -0.59 -7.31
N THR A 247 -6.47 -0.22 -6.90
CA THR A 247 -5.50 0.46 -7.76
C THR A 247 -4.56 -0.51 -8.48
N ASP A 248 -4.73 -1.82 -8.34
CA ASP A 248 -3.92 -2.81 -9.07
C ASP A 248 -4.06 -2.60 -10.57
N VAL A 249 -2.91 -2.41 -11.22
CA VAL A 249 -2.89 -2.13 -12.65
C VAL A 249 -3.24 -3.41 -13.41
N LYS A 250 -4.19 -3.28 -14.34
CA LYS A 250 -4.65 -4.38 -15.19
C LYS A 250 -3.97 -4.31 -16.55
N GLY A 251 -3.51 -5.46 -17.03
CA GLY A 251 -3.00 -5.61 -18.38
C GLY A 251 -4.08 -5.42 -19.43
N LEU A 252 -3.72 -4.81 -20.56
CA LEU A 252 -4.57 -4.66 -21.73
C LEU A 252 -4.73 -6.01 -22.42
N LYS A 253 -5.99 -6.45 -22.62
CA LYS A 253 -6.30 -7.75 -23.24
C LYS A 253 -6.06 -7.79 -24.74
N ASN A 254 -6.17 -6.65 -25.44
CA ASN A 254 -6.08 -6.59 -26.89
C ASN A 254 -4.90 -5.73 -27.35
N GLU A 255 -3.71 -6.33 -27.36
CA GLU A 255 -2.47 -5.65 -27.76
C GLU A 255 -2.48 -5.16 -29.21
N LYS A 256 -3.33 -5.74 -30.08
CA LYS A 256 -3.41 -5.35 -31.50
C LYS A 256 -3.97 -3.95 -31.73
N GLN A 257 -4.66 -3.38 -30.73
CA GLN A 257 -5.19 -2.01 -30.79
C GLN A 257 -4.18 -0.96 -30.34
N ILE A 258 -3.02 -1.40 -29.82
CA ILE A 258 -1.97 -0.52 -29.35
C ILE A 258 -1.19 -0.06 -30.57
N SER A 259 -0.99 1.26 -30.66
CA SER A 259 0.01 1.85 -31.55
C SER A 259 1.29 2.08 -30.74
N PRO A 260 2.33 1.24 -30.90
CA PRO A 260 3.61 1.51 -30.27
C PRO A 260 4.19 2.81 -30.83
N LYS A 261 4.69 3.69 -29.95
CA LYS A 261 5.38 4.92 -30.38
C LYS A 261 6.64 4.57 -31.19
N ARG A 262 7.21 3.39 -30.93
CA ARG A 262 8.35 2.82 -31.63
C ARG A 262 8.20 1.31 -31.87
N PRO A 263 8.69 0.79 -33.00
CA PRO A 263 8.45 -0.61 -33.40
C PRO A 263 9.19 -1.63 -32.53
N ASN A 264 10.42 -1.32 -32.08
CA ASN A 264 11.29 -2.27 -31.41
C ASN A 264 11.58 -1.91 -29.95
N ASP A 265 11.88 -2.91 -29.15
CA ASP A 265 12.60 -2.71 -27.89
C ASP A 265 13.94 -2.02 -28.17
N TYR A 266 14.40 -1.15 -27.28
CA TYR A 266 15.64 -0.35 -27.44
C TYR A 266 15.64 0.63 -28.63
N SER A 267 14.48 0.98 -29.18
CA SER A 267 14.42 1.87 -30.35
C SER A 267 15.18 3.19 -30.16
N PHE A 268 15.11 3.79 -28.97
CA PHE A 268 15.86 5.03 -28.69
C PHE A 268 17.38 4.85 -28.87
N VAL A 269 17.93 3.76 -28.35
CA VAL A 269 19.35 3.40 -28.48
C VAL A 269 19.72 3.10 -29.94
N GLN A 270 18.85 2.41 -30.68
CA GLN A 270 19.04 2.17 -32.10
C GLN A 270 19.09 3.49 -32.87
N ASP A 271 18.18 4.41 -32.58
CA ASP A 271 18.11 5.71 -33.24
C ASP A 271 19.31 6.61 -32.93
N MET A 272 19.81 6.57 -31.69
CA MET A 272 21.07 7.23 -31.34
C MET A 272 22.22 6.69 -32.20
N ALA A 273 22.28 5.37 -32.40
CA ALA A 273 23.30 4.74 -33.24
C ALA A 273 23.19 5.19 -34.70
N VAL A 274 21.97 5.36 -35.23
CA VAL A 274 21.75 5.88 -36.59
C VAL A 274 22.35 7.29 -36.74
N ILE A 275 22.13 8.18 -35.77
CA ILE A 275 22.70 9.54 -35.78
C ILE A 275 24.23 9.49 -35.68
N LEU A 276 24.77 8.67 -34.79
CA LEU A 276 26.22 8.54 -34.62
C LEU A 276 26.90 7.97 -35.87
N GLU A 277 26.33 6.95 -36.51
CA GLU A 277 26.85 6.39 -37.77
C GLU A 277 26.80 7.40 -38.92
N LYS A 278 25.77 8.27 -38.96
CA LYS A 278 25.72 9.37 -39.92
C LYS A 278 26.82 10.40 -39.64
N ALA A 279 26.98 10.81 -38.38
CA ALA A 279 27.99 11.77 -37.94
C ALA A 279 29.42 11.24 -38.11
N LYS A 280 29.63 9.91 -38.02
CA LYS A 280 30.91 9.22 -38.29
C LYS A 280 31.35 9.40 -39.74
N LYS A 281 30.40 9.35 -40.69
CA LYS A 281 30.67 9.55 -42.12
C LYS A 281 30.85 11.02 -42.46
N GLN A 282 30.06 11.90 -41.86
CA GLN A 282 30.10 13.34 -42.10
C GLN A 282 29.64 14.10 -40.87
N PRO A 283 30.46 15.00 -40.29
CA PRO A 283 30.06 15.83 -39.16
C PRO A 283 28.77 16.60 -39.44
N LEU A 284 27.84 16.58 -38.49
CA LEU A 284 26.50 17.16 -38.65
C LEU A 284 26.50 18.64 -38.28
N ALA A 285 26.04 19.51 -39.18
CA ALA A 285 25.95 20.94 -38.89
C ALA A 285 24.85 21.26 -37.87
N MET A 286 25.21 22.01 -36.83
CA MET A 286 24.37 22.40 -35.71
C MET A 286 24.13 23.92 -35.69
N GLU A 287 23.04 24.33 -35.08
CA GLU A 287 22.72 25.73 -34.78
C GLU A 287 22.27 25.87 -33.33
N ARG A 288 22.47 27.06 -32.75
CA ARG A 288 21.98 27.36 -31.40
C ARG A 288 20.63 28.04 -31.50
N THR A 289 19.67 27.59 -30.71
CA THR A 289 18.39 28.28 -30.52
C THR A 289 18.57 29.53 -29.66
N GLU A 290 17.56 30.40 -29.64
CA GLU A 290 17.51 31.58 -28.77
C GLU A 290 17.60 31.19 -27.27
N GLU A 291 17.09 30.03 -26.92
CA GLU A 291 17.15 29.43 -25.58
C GLU A 291 18.49 28.73 -25.28
N GLY A 292 19.43 28.75 -26.24
CA GLY A 292 20.79 28.22 -26.08
C GLY A 292 20.96 26.73 -26.37
N TYR A 293 19.90 26.01 -26.75
CA TYR A 293 19.95 24.60 -27.14
C TYR A 293 20.67 24.40 -28.48
N LEU A 294 21.43 23.32 -28.62
CA LEU A 294 22.07 22.93 -29.88
C LEU A 294 21.18 21.97 -30.65
N ILE A 295 20.65 22.44 -31.78
CA ILE A 295 19.78 21.66 -32.68
C ILE A 295 20.46 21.46 -34.04
N PRO A 296 20.16 20.37 -34.77
CA PRO A 296 20.63 20.19 -36.14
C PRO A 296 20.05 21.27 -37.04
N GLN A 297 20.87 21.82 -37.95
CA GLN A 297 20.37 22.76 -38.96
C GLN A 297 19.28 22.12 -39.80
N ARG A 298 18.31 22.92 -40.27
CA ARG A 298 17.17 22.44 -41.07
C ARG A 298 17.55 21.51 -42.24
N LYS A 299 18.68 21.77 -42.93
CA LYS A 299 19.19 20.89 -44.00
C LYS A 299 19.62 19.52 -43.47
N VAL A 300 20.28 19.47 -42.32
CA VAL A 300 20.66 18.21 -41.65
C VAL A 300 19.41 17.46 -41.21
N LEU A 301 18.46 18.16 -40.59
CA LEU A 301 17.21 17.58 -40.14
C LEU A 301 16.45 16.92 -41.30
N GLN A 302 16.33 17.60 -42.46
CA GLN A 302 15.75 17.03 -43.68
C GLN A 302 16.44 15.75 -44.17
N THR A 303 17.74 15.57 -43.90
CA THR A 303 18.45 14.33 -44.24
C THR A 303 18.30 13.23 -43.20
N LEU A 304 18.02 13.59 -41.95
CA LEU A 304 17.81 12.64 -40.85
C LEU A 304 16.37 12.11 -40.84
N LEU A 305 15.37 12.96 -41.10
CA LEU A 305 13.95 12.59 -41.06
C LEU A 305 13.62 11.29 -41.83
N PRO A 306 14.10 11.06 -43.07
CA PRO A 306 13.81 9.82 -43.80
C PRO A 306 14.41 8.56 -43.17
N MET A 307 15.45 8.70 -42.34
CA MET A 307 16.05 7.57 -41.62
C MET A 307 15.17 7.07 -40.47
N PHE A 308 14.11 7.82 -40.16
CA PHE A 308 13.16 7.57 -39.09
C PHE A 308 11.72 7.50 -39.63
N SER A 309 11.52 7.28 -40.93
CA SER A 309 10.20 7.37 -41.57
C SER A 309 9.20 6.28 -41.20
N GLU A 310 9.62 5.23 -40.48
CA GLU A 310 8.73 4.17 -39.97
C GLU A 310 7.85 4.64 -38.79
N LEU A 311 7.89 5.94 -38.46
CA LEU A 311 7.26 6.50 -37.28
C LEU A 311 5.88 7.06 -37.56
N GLN A 312 4.95 6.77 -36.66
CA GLN A 312 3.61 7.34 -36.64
C GLN A 312 3.56 8.72 -35.95
N PHE A 313 4.64 9.50 -36.05
CA PHE A 313 4.71 10.83 -35.47
C PHE A 313 4.31 11.89 -36.49
N GLU A 314 3.67 12.96 -36.00
CA GLU A 314 3.64 14.19 -36.77
C GLU A 314 5.06 14.73 -36.96
N VAL A 315 5.31 15.44 -38.06
CA VAL A 315 6.67 15.93 -38.40
C VAL A 315 7.28 16.72 -37.23
N SER A 316 6.50 17.56 -36.56
CA SER A 316 6.95 18.33 -35.39
C SER A 316 7.33 17.47 -34.19
N GLU A 317 6.69 16.33 -33.98
CA GLU A 317 7.03 15.41 -32.89
C GLU A 317 8.32 14.64 -33.21
N LEU A 318 8.50 14.28 -34.47
CA LEU A 318 9.72 13.63 -34.94
C LEU A 318 10.94 14.56 -34.84
N GLU A 319 10.79 15.85 -35.16
CA GLU A 319 11.85 16.84 -34.98
C GLU A 319 12.27 16.95 -33.50
N LYS A 320 11.30 17.04 -32.58
CA LYS A 320 11.56 17.03 -31.13
C LYS A 320 12.27 15.76 -30.68
N TYR A 321 11.86 14.61 -31.21
CA TYR A 321 12.48 13.33 -30.91
C TYR A 321 13.96 13.29 -31.36
N ILE A 322 14.27 13.75 -32.58
CA ILE A 322 15.65 13.85 -33.08
C ILE A 322 16.48 14.80 -32.23
N HIS A 323 15.91 15.94 -31.81
CA HIS A 323 16.58 16.87 -30.90
C HIS A 323 16.92 16.19 -29.57
N ASN A 324 15.99 15.43 -28.99
CA ASN A 324 16.24 14.69 -27.75
C ASN A 324 17.35 13.64 -27.91
N LEU A 325 17.39 12.92 -29.04
CA LEU A 325 18.47 11.96 -29.33
C LEU A 325 19.84 12.65 -29.36
N ILE A 326 19.95 13.78 -30.06
CA ILE A 326 21.22 14.54 -30.17
C ILE A 326 21.61 15.12 -28.80
N ALA A 327 20.66 15.72 -28.10
CA ALA A 327 20.87 16.24 -26.76
C ALA A 327 21.35 15.12 -25.80
N LYS A 328 20.79 13.92 -25.92
CA LYS A 328 21.24 12.77 -25.13
C LYS A 328 22.65 12.35 -25.50
N ILE A 329 22.94 12.18 -26.79
CA ILE A 329 24.28 11.85 -27.32
C ILE A 329 25.34 12.79 -26.76
N GLN A 330 25.06 14.10 -26.73
CA GLN A 330 25.95 15.12 -26.18
C GLN A 330 26.06 15.02 -24.65
N LEU A 331 24.93 14.87 -23.96
CA LEU A 331 24.86 14.78 -22.50
C LEU A 331 25.73 13.64 -21.95
N ILE A 332 25.66 12.47 -22.59
CA ILE A 332 26.48 11.30 -22.22
C ILE A 332 27.85 11.27 -22.89
N LYS A 333 28.26 12.38 -23.52
CA LYS A 333 29.58 12.56 -24.14
C LYS A 333 29.95 11.46 -25.13
N LEU A 334 29.04 11.12 -26.03
CA LEU A 334 29.35 10.32 -27.22
C LEU A 334 29.71 11.20 -28.42
N ALA A 335 29.29 12.46 -28.42
CA ALA A 335 29.73 13.43 -29.41
C ALA A 335 29.90 14.81 -28.79
N ASP A 336 30.79 15.59 -29.39
CA ASP A 336 31.06 16.98 -29.03
C ASP A 336 30.70 17.91 -30.19
N VAL A 337 30.48 19.19 -29.91
CA VAL A 337 30.23 20.20 -30.95
C VAL A 337 31.45 21.10 -31.10
N THR A 338 32.17 20.90 -32.19
CA THR A 338 33.35 21.70 -32.57
C THR A 338 33.01 22.49 -33.83
N GLU A 339 33.26 23.80 -33.84
CA GLU A 339 32.97 24.66 -35.01
C GLU A 339 31.53 24.53 -35.55
N LYS A 340 30.54 24.44 -34.65
CA LYS A 340 29.11 24.21 -34.99
C LYS A 340 28.86 22.89 -35.73
N LYS A 341 29.71 21.89 -35.57
CA LYS A 341 29.52 20.54 -36.12
C LYS A 341 29.57 19.50 -35.02
N LEU A 342 28.61 18.59 -35.02
CA LEU A 342 28.61 17.41 -34.16
C LEU A 342 29.65 16.40 -34.68
N THR A 343 30.64 16.10 -33.86
CA THR A 343 31.74 15.18 -34.14
C THR A 343 31.81 14.09 -33.08
N LEU A 344 32.00 12.83 -33.50
CA LEU A 344 32.16 11.71 -32.59
C LEU A 344 33.48 11.81 -31.83
N ASN A 345 33.49 11.30 -30.61
CA ASN A 345 34.72 11.02 -29.88
C ASN A 345 35.02 9.50 -29.86
N ASP A 346 36.14 9.11 -29.24
CA ASP A 346 36.56 7.70 -29.18
C ASP A 346 35.51 6.83 -28.46
N ARG A 347 34.82 7.36 -27.44
CA ARG A 347 33.77 6.64 -26.71
C ARG A 347 32.58 6.28 -27.59
N ALA A 348 32.21 7.12 -28.56
CA ALA A 348 31.16 6.76 -29.51
C ALA A 348 31.55 5.58 -30.39
N HIS A 349 32.82 5.45 -30.77
CA HIS A 349 33.28 4.32 -31.57
C HIS A 349 33.16 3.01 -30.78
N GLU A 350 33.65 2.99 -29.54
CA GLU A 350 33.51 1.85 -28.63
C GLU A 350 32.03 1.50 -28.38
N TRP A 351 31.19 2.51 -28.15
CA TRP A 351 29.76 2.32 -27.91
C TRP A 351 29.05 1.73 -29.15
N LEU A 352 29.41 2.16 -30.36
CA LEU A 352 28.89 1.59 -31.61
C LEU A 352 29.34 0.15 -31.86
N GLU A 353 30.39 -0.34 -31.21
CA GLU A 353 30.80 -1.75 -31.31
C GLU A 353 30.06 -2.66 -30.31
N MET A 354 29.46 -2.08 -29.27
CA MET A 354 28.69 -2.83 -28.28
C MET A 354 27.42 -3.44 -28.88
N ARG A 355 26.98 -4.57 -28.31
CA ARG A 355 25.64 -5.13 -28.58
C ARG A 355 24.55 -4.17 -28.10
N LEU A 356 23.37 -4.26 -28.69
CA LEU A 356 22.25 -3.33 -28.42
C LEU A 356 21.88 -3.26 -26.93
N GLU A 357 21.78 -4.40 -26.25
CA GLU A 357 21.50 -4.48 -24.81
C GLU A 357 22.60 -3.82 -23.98
N SER A 358 23.86 -3.99 -24.37
CA SER A 358 25.01 -3.37 -23.70
C SER A 358 25.01 -1.85 -23.90
N ARG A 359 24.62 -1.36 -25.08
CA ARG A 359 24.43 0.08 -25.33
C ARG A 359 23.31 0.67 -24.47
N ALA A 360 22.21 -0.05 -24.31
CA ALA A 360 21.10 0.34 -23.45
C ALA A 360 21.51 0.38 -21.96
N MET A 361 22.22 -0.65 -21.49
CA MET A 361 22.77 -0.67 -20.13
C MET A 361 23.83 0.41 -19.90
N PHE A 362 24.64 0.71 -20.91
CA PHE A 362 25.57 1.85 -20.85
C PHE A 362 24.79 3.14 -20.61
N LEU A 363 23.73 3.39 -21.38
CA LEU A 363 22.90 4.59 -21.23
C LEU A 363 22.24 4.64 -19.84
N TYR A 364 21.62 3.55 -19.40
CA TYR A 364 20.97 3.46 -18.08
C TYR A 364 21.92 3.75 -16.92
N ARG A 365 23.16 3.25 -16.99
CA ARG A 365 24.16 3.39 -15.91
C ARG A 365 25.04 4.63 -16.04
N HIS A 366 24.92 5.39 -17.13
CA HIS A 366 25.83 6.51 -17.37
C HIS A 366 25.61 7.61 -16.33
N PRO A 367 26.66 8.08 -15.60
CA PRO A 367 26.49 9.06 -14.52
C PRO A 367 25.88 10.40 -14.94
N LEU A 368 26.02 10.76 -16.22
CA LEU A 368 25.43 11.99 -16.77
C LEU A 368 24.03 11.78 -17.38
N ASN A 369 23.55 10.53 -17.50
CA ASN A 369 22.23 10.30 -18.05
C ASN A 369 21.17 10.74 -17.05
N LYS A 370 20.43 11.79 -17.43
CA LYS A 370 19.27 12.31 -16.71
C LYS A 370 18.12 12.54 -17.68
N PRO A 371 16.85 12.54 -17.22
CA PRO A 371 15.73 12.93 -18.05
C PRO A 371 15.99 14.32 -18.68
N ILE A 372 15.75 14.43 -19.98
CA ILE A 372 15.94 15.69 -20.71
C ILE A 372 14.68 16.54 -20.52
N ASN A 373 14.84 17.86 -20.39
CA ASN A 373 13.73 18.82 -20.29
C ASN A 373 12.76 18.54 -19.13
N LEU A 374 13.24 18.44 -17.89
CA LEU A 374 12.37 18.29 -16.73
C LEU A 374 11.45 19.50 -16.52
N GLY A 375 11.86 20.70 -16.94
CA GLY A 375 11.05 21.91 -16.85
C GLY A 375 10.78 22.26 -15.39
N HIS A 376 9.53 22.55 -15.04
CA HIS A 376 9.14 22.85 -13.65
C HIS A 376 9.36 21.69 -12.66
N ALA A 377 9.61 20.46 -13.15
CA ALA A 377 9.94 19.31 -12.31
C ALA A 377 11.43 19.21 -11.92
N GLU A 378 12.29 20.13 -12.36
CA GLU A 378 13.72 20.16 -12.00
C GLU A 378 13.99 20.16 -10.49
N PRO A 379 13.25 20.91 -9.64
CA PRO A 379 13.49 20.92 -8.20
C PRO A 379 13.29 19.57 -7.51
N ILE A 380 12.45 18.70 -8.09
CA ILE A 380 12.17 17.36 -7.55
C ILE A 380 13.32 16.40 -7.84
N TYR A 381 14.05 16.63 -8.94
CA TYR A 381 15.06 15.71 -9.41
C TYR A 381 16.25 15.62 -8.46
N ASN A 382 16.43 14.42 -7.90
CA ASN A 382 17.66 13.96 -7.29
C ASN A 382 17.80 12.45 -7.52
N GLU A 383 18.95 11.87 -7.18
CA GLU A 383 19.18 10.44 -7.40
C GLU A 383 18.20 9.58 -6.59
N LYS A 384 17.87 9.96 -5.35
CA LYS A 384 16.91 9.25 -4.49
C LYS A 384 15.51 9.23 -5.14
N SER A 385 14.99 10.38 -5.59
CA SER A 385 13.67 10.48 -6.22
C SER A 385 13.60 9.70 -7.54
N LEU A 386 14.69 9.70 -8.33
CA LEU A 386 14.77 8.94 -9.57
C LEU A 386 14.69 7.44 -9.29
N ARG A 387 15.47 6.95 -8.32
CA ARG A 387 15.45 5.54 -7.89
C ARG A 387 14.11 5.11 -7.33
N GLU A 388 13.42 5.96 -6.58
CA GLU A 388 12.06 5.65 -6.11
C GLU A 388 11.05 5.63 -7.27
N ALA A 389 11.15 6.56 -8.22
CA ALA A 389 10.34 6.58 -9.44
C ALA A 389 10.54 5.34 -10.31
N GLU A 390 11.78 4.87 -10.47
CA GLU A 390 12.12 3.63 -11.16
C GLU A 390 11.38 2.41 -10.59
N LYS A 391 11.38 2.28 -9.25
CA LYS A 391 10.77 1.14 -8.56
C LYS A 391 9.27 1.03 -8.81
N SER A 392 8.59 2.13 -9.15
CA SER A 392 7.15 2.11 -9.46
C SER A 392 6.80 1.11 -10.57
N VAL A 393 7.71 0.88 -11.52
CA VAL A 393 7.52 -0.04 -12.64
C VAL A 393 7.34 -1.49 -12.20
N PHE A 394 7.75 -1.86 -10.98
CA PHE A 394 7.48 -3.18 -10.41
C PHE A 394 6.00 -3.59 -10.52
N ARG A 395 5.09 -2.63 -10.37
CA ARG A 395 3.63 -2.86 -10.44
C ARG A 395 3.16 -3.31 -11.82
N ALA A 396 3.89 -2.95 -12.88
CA ALA A 396 3.56 -3.27 -14.26
C ALA A 396 4.32 -4.50 -14.81
N LEU A 397 5.30 -5.06 -14.09
CA LEU A 397 6.22 -6.08 -14.60
C LEU A 397 5.50 -7.19 -15.37
N ASN A 398 4.60 -7.93 -14.74
CA ASN A 398 3.99 -9.12 -15.34
C ASN A 398 2.60 -8.85 -15.95
N LYS A 399 2.33 -7.61 -16.36
CA LYS A 399 0.99 -7.18 -16.80
C LYS A 399 0.90 -6.94 -18.31
N GLY A 400 2.00 -7.09 -19.05
CA GLY A 400 2.06 -6.74 -20.47
C GLY A 400 1.91 -5.23 -20.66
N TRP A 401 1.08 -4.82 -21.62
CA TRP A 401 0.77 -3.40 -21.80
C TRP A 401 -0.24 -2.88 -20.77
N VAL A 402 0.02 -1.71 -20.21
CA VAL A 402 -0.83 -1.04 -19.23
C VAL A 402 -1.05 0.42 -19.59
N VAL A 403 -2.24 0.95 -19.29
CA VAL A 403 -2.53 2.39 -19.43
C VAL A 403 -1.82 3.15 -18.32
N PHE A 404 -1.09 4.23 -18.67
CA PHE A 404 -0.29 4.96 -17.71
C PHE A 404 -1.13 5.58 -16.59
N ASP A 405 -2.30 6.14 -16.90
CA ASP A 405 -3.14 6.78 -15.88
C ASP A 405 -3.69 5.76 -14.86
N ASP A 406 -4.01 4.54 -15.29
CA ASP A 406 -4.44 3.47 -14.38
C ASP A 406 -3.27 2.91 -13.56
N PHE A 407 -2.09 2.81 -14.16
CA PHE A 407 -0.85 2.53 -13.45
C PHE A 407 -0.58 3.60 -12.38
N PHE A 408 -0.75 4.88 -12.72
CA PHE A 408 -0.45 6.02 -11.86
C PHE A 408 -1.29 6.04 -10.57
N LYS A 409 -2.57 5.67 -10.65
CA LYS A 409 -3.52 5.69 -9.52
C LYS A 409 -3.05 4.94 -8.28
N GLY A 410 -2.21 3.92 -8.43
CA GLY A 410 -1.69 3.15 -7.29
C GLY A 410 -0.21 3.32 -7.03
N ILE A 411 0.44 4.32 -7.65
CA ILE A 411 1.83 4.64 -7.33
C ILE A 411 1.88 5.14 -5.89
N CYS A 412 2.78 4.56 -5.11
CA CYS A 412 2.93 4.79 -3.67
C CYS A 412 4.39 5.05 -3.28
N ILE A 413 5.07 5.88 -4.06
CA ILE A 413 6.50 6.15 -3.90
C ILE A 413 6.74 7.52 -3.23
N PRO A 414 7.65 7.59 -2.24
CA PRO A 414 7.98 8.84 -1.60
C PRO A 414 8.97 9.63 -2.46
N LEU A 415 8.51 10.67 -3.16
CA LEU A 415 9.39 11.60 -3.87
C LEU A 415 10.04 12.63 -2.95
N ASN A 416 9.40 12.89 -1.81
CA ASN A 416 9.85 13.77 -0.74
C ASN A 416 9.54 13.09 0.62
N ASP A 417 9.99 13.69 1.73
CA ASP A 417 9.79 13.10 3.05
C ASP A 417 8.32 13.13 3.52
N GLU A 418 7.50 14.04 2.97
CA GLU A 418 6.06 14.10 3.25
C GLU A 418 5.28 12.96 2.56
N GLY A 419 5.80 12.45 1.45
CA GLY A 419 5.24 11.34 0.68
C GLY A 419 5.52 9.94 1.25
N ILE A 420 6.17 9.83 2.42
CA ILE A 420 6.38 8.54 3.08
C ILE A 420 5.05 8.07 3.69
N ILE A 421 4.59 6.89 3.25
CA ILE A 421 3.37 6.28 3.76
C ILE A 421 3.56 5.88 5.21
N THR A 422 2.93 6.64 6.08
CA THR A 422 2.99 6.48 7.53
C THR A 422 1.60 6.51 8.12
N LEU A 423 1.40 5.73 9.17
CA LEU A 423 0.18 5.74 9.96
C LEU A 423 0.10 7.09 10.70
N LYS A 424 -0.90 7.89 10.38
CA LYS A 424 -1.11 9.22 10.97
C LYS A 424 -2.52 9.33 11.53
N ARG A 425 -2.65 10.10 12.61
CA ARG A 425 -3.95 10.50 13.15
C ARG A 425 -4.47 11.68 12.34
N THR A 426 -5.64 11.52 11.73
CA THR A 426 -6.36 12.56 10.98
C THR A 426 -7.73 12.78 11.60
N GLY A 427 -7.87 13.87 12.35
CA GLY A 427 -9.07 14.13 13.15
C GLY A 427 -9.20 13.09 14.27
N ARG A 428 -10.33 12.38 14.31
CA ARG A 428 -10.57 11.30 15.27
C ARG A 428 -9.98 9.96 14.84
N ASN A 429 -9.74 9.76 13.54
CA ASN A 429 -9.40 8.46 12.98
C ASN A 429 -7.92 8.36 12.65
N TRP A 430 -7.41 7.13 12.55
CA TRP A 430 -6.10 6.84 12.02
C TRP A 430 -6.20 6.35 10.59
N LYS A 431 -5.17 6.58 9.78
CA LYS A 431 -5.04 5.98 8.45
C LYS A 431 -3.59 6.01 8.00
N TYR A 432 -3.23 5.10 7.09
CA TYR A 432 -2.00 5.25 6.32
C TYR A 432 -2.14 6.44 5.38
N ALA A 433 -1.31 7.46 5.58
CA ALA A 433 -1.29 8.63 4.72
C ALA A 433 -0.66 8.26 3.37
N LEU A 434 -1.50 8.05 2.36
CA LEU A 434 -1.05 7.80 0.99
C LEU A 434 -0.46 9.10 0.39
N PRO A 435 0.50 9.00 -0.54
CA PRO A 435 1.10 10.18 -1.16
C PRO A 435 0.06 10.92 -2.01
N ASP A 436 -0.01 12.24 -1.87
CA ASP A 436 -0.73 13.10 -2.79
C ASP A 436 0.31 13.85 -3.64
N TYR A 437 0.26 13.63 -4.96
CA TYR A 437 1.25 14.17 -5.87
C TYR A 437 0.79 15.50 -6.47
N SER A 438 1.64 16.50 -6.36
CA SER A 438 1.52 17.76 -7.13
C SER A 438 1.57 17.52 -8.65
N GLU A 439 1.16 18.51 -9.44
CA GLU A 439 1.22 18.40 -10.90
C GLU A 439 2.67 18.29 -11.43
N GLU A 440 3.61 18.92 -10.74
CA GLU A 440 5.04 18.79 -11.01
C GLU A 440 5.54 17.35 -10.75
N GLU A 441 5.10 16.72 -9.66
CA GLU A 441 5.44 15.34 -9.32
C GLU A 441 4.78 14.33 -10.28
N LYS A 442 3.52 14.54 -10.65
CA LYS A 442 2.85 13.75 -11.69
C LYS A 442 3.62 13.81 -13.00
N THR A 443 4.05 15.01 -13.39
CA THR A 443 4.86 15.23 -14.60
C THR A 443 6.22 14.55 -14.50
N TYR A 444 6.88 14.66 -13.34
CA TYR A 444 8.15 13.99 -13.06
C TYR A 444 8.04 12.46 -13.24
N LEU A 445 7.05 11.84 -12.60
CA LEU A 445 6.82 10.40 -12.67
C LEU A 445 6.50 9.94 -14.08
N ARG A 446 5.67 10.70 -14.81
CA ARG A 446 5.37 10.42 -16.22
C ARG A 446 6.65 10.45 -17.06
N LYS A 447 7.52 11.45 -16.89
CA LYS A 447 8.80 11.54 -17.62
C LYS A 447 9.75 10.42 -17.27
N VAL A 448 9.88 10.06 -15.99
CA VAL A 448 10.75 8.94 -15.60
C VAL A 448 10.28 7.64 -16.26
N VAL A 449 8.99 7.34 -16.20
CA VAL A 449 8.45 6.07 -16.72
C VAL A 449 8.38 6.06 -18.25
N LEU A 450 7.80 7.07 -18.88
CA LEU A 450 7.52 7.07 -20.32
C LEU A 450 8.66 7.62 -21.19
N GLU A 451 9.61 8.35 -20.61
CA GLU A 451 10.75 8.90 -21.36
C GLU A 451 12.04 8.24 -20.90
N TRP A 452 12.47 8.44 -19.64
CA TRP A 452 13.80 8.00 -19.20
C TRP A 452 13.98 6.47 -19.22
N LEU A 453 13.00 5.71 -18.72
CA LEU A 453 13.03 4.24 -18.79
C LEU A 453 12.87 3.74 -20.23
N PHE A 454 12.14 4.46 -21.08
CA PHE A 454 12.02 4.15 -22.49
C PHE A 454 13.34 4.36 -23.23
N GLU A 455 14.05 5.46 -22.95
CA GLU A 455 15.37 5.76 -23.49
C GLU A 455 16.37 4.64 -23.16
N ALA A 456 16.32 4.14 -21.92
CA ALA A 456 17.11 3.01 -21.46
C ALA A 456 16.66 1.64 -22.00
N GLY A 457 15.56 1.58 -22.76
CA GLY A 457 14.98 0.34 -23.28
C GLY A 457 14.34 -0.56 -22.22
N ILE A 458 14.10 -0.06 -21.01
CA ILE A 458 13.47 -0.78 -19.89
C ILE A 458 11.96 -0.90 -20.07
N VAL A 459 11.35 0.10 -20.70
CA VAL A 459 9.94 0.05 -21.11
C VAL A 459 9.82 0.34 -22.59
N GLN A 460 8.75 -0.17 -23.19
CA GLN A 460 8.27 0.26 -24.49
C GLN A 460 7.01 1.11 -24.29
N THR A 461 6.87 2.19 -25.04
CA THR A 461 5.73 3.11 -24.96
C THR A 461 4.86 3.05 -26.20
N GLY A 462 3.59 3.39 -26.04
CA GLY A 462 2.57 3.31 -27.06
C GLY A 462 1.36 4.16 -26.70
N GLN A 463 0.34 4.09 -27.53
CA GLN A 463 -0.96 4.72 -27.30
C GLN A 463 -2.10 3.77 -27.63
N ILE A 464 -3.18 3.89 -26.87
CA ILE A 464 -4.47 3.24 -27.14
C ILE A 464 -5.59 4.24 -26.89
N ASN A 465 -6.43 4.48 -27.90
CA ASN A 465 -7.53 5.46 -27.84
C ASN A 465 -7.10 6.85 -27.33
N GLY A 466 -5.93 7.32 -27.77
CA GLY A 466 -5.36 8.61 -27.36
C GLY A 466 -4.76 8.66 -25.94
N LYS A 467 -4.74 7.53 -25.22
CA LYS A 467 -4.10 7.42 -23.89
C LYS A 467 -2.72 6.80 -24.01
N ASP A 468 -1.76 7.35 -23.27
CA ASP A 468 -0.42 6.76 -23.16
C ASP A 468 -0.48 5.40 -22.46
N CYS A 469 0.21 4.41 -23.03
CA CYS A 469 0.40 3.11 -22.43
C CYS A 469 1.87 2.69 -22.53
N PHE A 470 2.26 1.74 -21.68
CA PHE A 470 3.61 1.18 -21.73
C PHE A 470 3.59 -0.29 -21.33
N ARG A 471 4.67 -1.02 -21.68
CA ARG A 471 4.97 -2.35 -21.15
C ARG A 471 6.41 -2.43 -20.70
N VAL A 472 6.68 -3.30 -19.74
CA VAL A 472 8.05 -3.60 -19.32
C VAL A 472 8.71 -4.55 -20.32
N THR A 473 9.92 -4.25 -20.76
CA THR A 473 10.68 -5.09 -21.71
C THR A 473 11.43 -6.20 -20.98
N SER A 474 12.04 -7.13 -21.71
CA SER A 474 12.82 -8.23 -21.14
C SER A 474 13.97 -7.76 -20.23
N ILE A 475 14.62 -6.64 -20.56
CA ILE A 475 15.68 -6.06 -19.71
C ILE A 475 15.10 -5.41 -18.45
N GLY A 476 13.92 -4.78 -18.56
CA GLY A 476 13.21 -4.25 -17.40
C GLY A 476 12.82 -5.35 -16.42
N HIS A 477 12.31 -6.48 -16.92
CA HIS A 477 12.09 -7.66 -16.09
C HIS A 477 13.37 -8.12 -15.39
N SER A 478 14.49 -8.19 -16.13
CA SER A 478 15.77 -8.64 -15.55
C SER A 478 16.31 -7.71 -14.46
N LEU A 479 16.01 -6.41 -14.53
CA LEU A 479 16.46 -5.41 -13.56
C LEU A 479 15.55 -5.30 -12.34
N PHE A 480 14.22 -5.44 -12.52
CA PHE A 480 13.24 -5.13 -11.47
C PHE A 480 12.47 -6.34 -10.93
N ALA A 481 12.56 -7.53 -11.53
CA ALA A 481 11.86 -8.74 -11.03
C ALA A 481 12.59 -9.44 -9.85
N ARG A 482 13.55 -8.78 -9.21
CA ARG A 482 14.37 -9.35 -8.13
C ARG A 482 13.79 -9.05 -6.76
#